data_AF-A0A6I3KK71-F1
#
_entry.id   AF-A0A6I3KK71-F1
#
_cell.length_a   1.000
_cell.length_b   1.000
_cell.length_c   1.000
_cell.angle_alpha   90.00
_cell.angle_beta   90.00
_cell.angle_gamma   90.00
#
_symmetry.space_group_name_H-M   'P 1'
#
loop_
_entity.id
_entity.type
_entity.pdbx_description
1 polymer ?
#
loop_
_entity_poly.entity_id
_entity_poly.type
_entity_poly.pdbx_seq_one_letter_code
_entity_poly.pdbx_strand_id
1 'polypeptide(L)'
;MAFNDTLFQLGMDLTRSSTAQEEDRRVAAHVAHEDRKDFFIERDGKRYAGTHLLVDLFGARRLDDLEHVETTLKRCVEAAGATLLHVHLHHFTPNGGVSGVAVLAESHISIHSWPEADYAALDIFMCGEAQPQKCIEILREAFSARDVLVKTHHRGSELQDLKWQAARPKLAPVRLKGEKRSKRAA
;
A
#
# COMPACT_ATOMS: atom_id res chain seq x y z
N MET A 1 10.25 32.84 -27.70
CA MET A 1 10.50 33.39 -26.35
C MET A 1 9.14 33.47 -25.66
N ALA A 2 8.86 32.94 -24.49
CA ALA A 2 9.57 32.07 -23.55
C ALA A 2 8.51 31.48 -22.58
N PHE A 3 8.83 30.33 -21.98
CA PHE A 3 8.11 29.59 -20.94
C PHE A 3 8.05 30.34 -19.59
N ASN A 4 7.01 30.05 -18.77
CA ASN A 4 7.05 29.64 -17.34
C ASN A 4 5.71 29.97 -16.65
N ASP A 5 4.96 28.97 -16.17
CA ASP A 5 5.06 28.31 -14.85
C ASP A 5 4.76 29.25 -13.67
N THR A 6 3.61 29.07 -13.01
CA THR A 6 3.50 29.15 -11.54
C THR A 6 2.24 28.42 -11.00
N LEU A 7 2.52 27.28 -10.35
CA LEU A 7 2.08 26.89 -9.00
C LEU A 7 0.59 26.59 -8.72
N PHE A 8 0.31 25.28 -8.76
CA PHE A 8 -0.64 24.58 -7.90
C PHE A 8 -0.44 24.99 -6.43
N GLN A 9 -1.43 25.66 -5.85
CA GLN A 9 -1.42 26.07 -4.44
C GLN A 9 -2.28 25.10 -3.63
N LEU A 10 -1.61 24.25 -2.85
CA LEU A 10 -2.20 23.36 -1.84
C LEU A 10 -2.97 24.17 -0.79
N GLY A 11 -4.28 23.94 -0.72
CA GLY A 11 -5.14 24.38 0.38
C GLY A 11 -5.59 23.18 1.21
N MET A 12 -4.78 22.77 2.17
CA MET A 12 -5.22 21.90 3.27
C MET A 12 -6.03 22.75 4.26
N ASP A 13 -7.36 22.63 4.21
CA ASP A 13 -8.22 23.19 5.27
C ASP A 13 -8.42 22.13 6.37
N LEU A 14 -7.61 22.26 7.42
CA LEU A 14 -7.56 21.39 8.61
C LEU A 14 -8.60 21.81 9.66
N THR A 15 -9.89 21.88 9.33
CA THR A 15 -10.92 22.10 10.37
C THR A 15 -12.30 21.48 10.07
N ARG A 16 -12.38 20.17 9.79
CA ARG A 16 -13.62 19.42 10.05
C ARG A 16 -13.32 18.06 10.67
N SER A 17 -13.66 17.95 11.95
CA SER A 17 -13.75 16.71 12.71
C SER A 17 -14.67 15.74 11.97
N SER A 18 -14.07 14.72 11.34
CA SER A 18 -14.78 13.63 10.68
C SER A 18 -14.87 12.47 11.68
N THR A 19 -16.07 11.93 11.83
CA THR A 19 -16.46 10.81 12.71
C THR A 19 -15.74 9.48 12.42
N ALA A 20 -14.73 9.48 11.54
CA ALA A 20 -13.90 8.31 11.21
C ALA A 20 -12.96 7.85 12.34
N GLN A 21 -12.88 8.58 13.46
CA GLN A 21 -11.92 8.27 14.54
C GLN A 21 -12.43 7.34 15.65
N GLU A 22 -13.73 7.02 15.72
CA GLU A 22 -14.25 6.23 16.86
C GLU A 22 -14.32 4.71 16.62
N GLU A 23 -14.29 4.22 15.37
CA GLU A 23 -14.40 2.78 15.08
C GLU A 23 -13.03 2.05 15.10
N ASP A 24 -11.92 2.79 15.06
CA ASP A 24 -10.56 2.27 14.83
C ASP A 24 -9.92 1.55 16.04
N ARG A 25 -10.63 1.45 17.18
CA ARG A 25 -10.05 0.94 18.44
C ARG A 25 -10.33 -0.53 18.78
N ARG A 26 -11.15 -1.25 18.00
CA ARG A 26 -11.63 -2.59 18.42
C ARG A 26 -11.12 -3.78 17.62
N VAL A 27 -10.40 -3.60 16.52
CA VAL A 27 -9.98 -4.72 15.63
C VAL A 27 -8.47 -5.01 15.65
N ALA A 28 -7.72 -4.42 16.59
CA ALA A 28 -6.30 -4.73 16.81
C ALA A 28 -6.07 -6.08 17.52
N ALA A 29 -6.81 -7.12 17.14
CA ALA A 29 -6.73 -8.45 17.74
C ALA A 29 -5.88 -9.40 16.87
N HIS A 30 -4.65 -9.60 17.33
CA HIS A 30 -3.79 -10.77 17.12
C HIS A 30 -3.50 -11.23 15.67
N VAL A 31 -2.38 -10.75 15.14
CA VAL A 31 -1.55 -11.55 14.23
C VAL A 31 -0.19 -11.74 14.90
N ALA A 32 -0.01 -12.89 15.53
CA ALA A 32 1.29 -13.35 16.00
C ALA A 32 1.96 -14.11 14.85
N HIS A 33 2.91 -13.49 14.17
CA HIS A 33 3.93 -14.20 13.40
C HIS A 33 5.25 -14.06 14.16
N GLU A 34 5.47 -14.96 15.11
CA GLU A 34 6.78 -15.11 15.72
C GLU A 34 7.76 -15.79 14.73
N ASP A 35 8.92 -15.16 14.62
CA ASP A 35 10.22 -15.72 14.21
C ASP A 35 10.70 -15.74 12.75
N ARG A 36 10.18 -14.87 11.86
CA ARG A 36 11.00 -14.35 10.75
C ARG A 36 10.87 -12.84 10.62
N LYS A 37 11.94 -12.11 10.95
CA LYS A 37 12.03 -10.64 10.90
C LYS A 37 12.39 -10.08 9.51
N ASP A 38 12.52 -10.95 8.51
CA ASP A 38 12.93 -10.57 7.16
C ASP A 38 11.80 -10.92 6.18
N PHE A 39 10.97 -9.94 5.83
CA PHE A 39 9.83 -10.04 4.88
C PHE A 39 10.26 -10.13 3.41
N PHE A 40 11.53 -10.42 3.16
CA PHE A 40 12.08 -10.48 1.82
C PHE A 40 11.66 -11.78 1.12
N ILE A 41 11.25 -11.65 -0.13
CA ILE A 41 10.99 -12.76 -1.04
C ILE A 41 12.33 -13.17 -1.66
N GLU A 42 12.69 -14.44 -1.52
CA GLU A 42 13.79 -15.06 -2.24
C GLU A 42 13.22 -16.04 -3.28
N ARG A 43 13.35 -15.69 -4.56
CA ARG A 43 12.89 -16.51 -5.68
C ARG A 43 13.85 -16.40 -6.85
N ASP A 44 14.19 -17.53 -7.47
CA ASP A 44 15.10 -17.62 -8.63
C ASP A 44 16.45 -16.90 -8.42
N GLY A 45 17.00 -17.00 -7.20
CA GLY A 45 18.27 -16.37 -6.83
C GLY A 45 18.20 -14.84 -6.64
N LYS A 46 17.01 -14.24 -6.67
CA LYS A 46 16.79 -12.80 -6.43
C LYS A 46 16.08 -12.59 -5.10
N ARG A 47 16.59 -11.64 -4.31
CA ARG A 47 15.95 -11.16 -3.07
C ARG A 47 15.33 -9.79 -3.31
N TYR A 48 14.06 -9.63 -2.95
CA TYR A 48 13.34 -8.36 -3.08
C TYR A 48 12.26 -8.27 -1.98
N ALA A 49 11.82 -7.05 -1.65
CA ALA A 49 10.84 -6.82 -0.58
C ALA A 49 9.41 -7.25 -0.97
N GLY A 50 9.06 -7.16 -2.25
CA GLY A 50 7.76 -7.58 -2.75
C GLY A 50 7.61 -7.44 -4.26
N THR A 51 6.54 -8.01 -4.81
CA THR A 51 6.20 -7.91 -6.22
C THR A 51 5.17 -6.82 -6.42
N HIS A 52 5.46 -5.85 -7.28
CA HIS A 52 4.57 -4.76 -7.64
C HIS A 52 4.14 -4.90 -9.10
N LEU A 53 2.84 -5.11 -9.34
CA LEU A 53 2.27 -5.11 -10.67
C LEU A 53 1.64 -3.75 -10.95
N LEU A 54 2.06 -3.11 -12.04
CA LEU A 54 1.39 -1.97 -12.63
C LEU A 54 0.50 -2.51 -13.74
N VAL A 55 -0.81 -2.36 -13.59
CA VAL A 55 -1.82 -2.97 -14.45
C VAL A 55 -2.64 -1.87 -15.11
N ASP A 56 -2.60 -1.83 -16.44
CA ASP A 56 -3.43 -0.97 -17.26
C ASP A 56 -4.55 -1.80 -17.88
N LEU A 57 -5.81 -1.45 -17.62
CA LEU A 57 -7.00 -2.06 -18.21
C LEU A 57 -7.54 -1.15 -19.32
N PHE A 58 -7.71 -1.69 -20.53
CA PHE A 58 -8.30 -0.96 -21.67
C PHE A 58 -9.60 -1.61 -22.14
N GLY A 59 -10.57 -0.78 -22.53
CA GLY A 59 -11.91 -1.26 -22.91
C GLY A 59 -12.66 -1.86 -21.72
N ALA A 60 -12.37 -1.38 -20.50
CA ALA A 60 -12.95 -1.84 -19.25
C ALA A 60 -14.28 -1.14 -18.97
N ARG A 61 -15.20 -1.83 -18.29
CA ARG A 61 -16.57 -1.39 -18.00
C ARG A 61 -16.87 -1.44 -16.51
N ARG A 62 -17.95 -0.78 -16.08
CA ARG A 62 -18.39 -0.69 -14.68
C ARG A 62 -17.30 -0.10 -13.78
N LEU A 63 -16.60 0.90 -14.33
CA LEU A 63 -15.49 1.59 -13.68
C LEU A 63 -15.94 2.69 -12.71
N ASP A 64 -17.22 3.04 -12.77
CA ASP A 64 -17.95 4.03 -11.97
C ASP A 64 -18.81 3.40 -10.86
N ASP A 65 -18.87 2.07 -10.80
CA ASP A 65 -19.64 1.31 -9.82
C ASP A 65 -18.77 1.01 -8.58
N LEU A 66 -18.93 1.84 -7.54
CA LEU A 66 -18.22 1.73 -6.26
C LEU A 66 -18.29 0.32 -5.65
N GLU A 67 -19.48 -0.28 -5.60
CA GLU A 67 -19.69 -1.59 -4.98
C GLU A 67 -18.98 -2.68 -5.79
N HIS A 68 -19.03 -2.59 -7.11
CA HIS A 68 -18.32 -3.50 -8.00
C HIS A 68 -16.80 -3.38 -7.88
N VAL A 69 -16.28 -2.14 -7.82
CA VAL A 69 -14.86 -1.88 -7.60
C VAL A 69 -14.43 -2.45 -6.24
N GLU A 70 -15.14 -2.15 -5.16
CA GLU A 70 -14.82 -2.65 -3.82
C GLU A 70 -14.81 -4.18 -3.77
N THR A 71 -15.84 -4.82 -4.32
CA THR A 71 -15.96 -6.27 -4.37
C THR A 71 -14.82 -6.89 -5.18
N THR A 72 -14.44 -6.26 -6.29
CA THR A 72 -13.33 -6.74 -7.12
C THR A 72 -11.99 -6.64 -6.40
N LEU A 73 -11.72 -5.53 -5.70
CA LEU A 73 -10.51 -5.39 -4.90
C LEU A 73 -10.45 -6.45 -3.78
N LYS A 74 -11.57 -6.71 -3.09
CA LYS A 74 -11.64 -7.77 -2.05
C LYS A 74 -11.36 -9.16 -2.62
N ARG A 75 -11.94 -9.50 -3.79
CA ARG A 75 -11.68 -10.77 -4.50
C ARG A 75 -10.19 -10.91 -4.86
N CYS A 76 -9.56 -9.84 -5.33
CA CYS A 76 -8.12 -9.82 -5.62
C CYS A 76 -7.29 -10.15 -4.37
N VAL A 77 -7.62 -9.52 -3.23
CA VAL A 77 -6.92 -9.74 -1.96
C VAL A 77 -7.07 -11.18 -1.48
N GLU A 78 -8.28 -11.73 -1.51
CA GLU A 78 -8.56 -13.12 -1.12
C GLU A 78 -7.80 -14.10 -2.02
N ALA A 79 -7.91 -13.97 -3.34
CA ALA A 79 -7.27 -14.88 -4.27
C ALA A 79 -5.74 -14.86 -4.13
N ALA A 80 -5.17 -13.67 -3.94
CA ALA A 80 -3.73 -13.49 -3.75
C ALA A 80 -3.22 -14.01 -2.40
N GLY A 81 -4.10 -14.32 -1.44
CA GLY A 81 -3.72 -14.74 -0.10
C GLY A 81 -3.14 -13.62 0.76
N ALA A 82 -3.57 -12.38 0.52
CA ALA A 82 -3.15 -11.22 1.30
C ALA A 82 -4.17 -10.88 2.40
N THR A 83 -3.72 -10.21 3.45
CA THR A 83 -4.58 -9.78 4.57
C THR A 83 -5.09 -8.36 4.31
N LEU A 84 -6.40 -8.22 4.12
CA LEU A 84 -7.06 -6.92 4.01
C LEU A 84 -7.17 -6.24 5.38
N LEU A 85 -6.80 -4.96 5.45
CA LEU A 85 -7.07 -4.13 6.63
C LEU A 85 -8.31 -3.25 6.41
N HIS A 86 -8.34 -2.48 5.32
CA HIS A 86 -9.45 -1.59 4.99
C HIS A 86 -9.48 -1.25 3.50
N VAL A 87 -10.64 -0.84 2.99
CA VAL A 87 -10.81 -0.30 1.64
C VAL A 87 -11.36 1.12 1.76
N HIS A 88 -10.75 2.06 1.04
CA HIS A 88 -11.23 3.42 0.90
C HIS A 88 -11.44 3.73 -0.58
N LEU A 89 -12.66 4.11 -0.96
CA LEU A 89 -13.00 4.53 -2.31
C LEU A 89 -13.56 5.95 -2.31
N HIS A 90 -13.23 6.70 -3.35
CA HIS A 90 -13.80 8.01 -3.64
C HIS A 90 -14.33 8.00 -5.07
N HIS A 91 -15.57 8.48 -5.23
CA HIS A 91 -16.24 8.58 -6.52
C HIS A 91 -16.34 10.04 -6.94
N PHE A 92 -15.88 10.33 -8.16
CA PHE A 92 -15.80 11.66 -8.73
C PHE A 92 -17.02 11.97 -9.61
N THR A 93 -17.44 13.23 -9.59
CA THR A 93 -18.49 13.76 -10.47
C THR A 93 -17.91 14.88 -11.34
N PRO A 94 -18.44 15.12 -12.56
CA PRO A 94 -19.56 14.40 -13.19
C PRO A 94 -19.16 13.13 -13.94
N ASN A 95 -17.86 12.88 -14.17
CA ASN A 95 -17.40 11.82 -15.08
C ASN A 95 -17.53 10.39 -14.52
N GLY A 96 -17.80 10.22 -13.23
CA GLY A 96 -18.03 8.92 -12.60
C GLY A 96 -16.74 8.15 -12.24
N GLY A 97 -15.56 8.73 -12.41
CA GLY A 97 -14.30 8.06 -12.08
C GLY A 97 -14.19 7.67 -10.61
N VAL A 98 -13.46 6.60 -10.33
CA VAL A 98 -13.21 6.10 -8.96
C VAL A 98 -11.71 6.17 -8.69
N SER A 99 -11.33 6.69 -7.52
CA SER A 99 -10.00 6.46 -6.95
C SER A 99 -10.13 5.68 -5.66
N GLY A 100 -9.30 4.68 -5.48
CA GLY A 100 -9.43 3.76 -4.36
C GLY A 100 -8.13 3.12 -3.92
N VAL A 101 -8.09 2.69 -2.67
CA VAL A 101 -7.02 1.88 -2.11
C VAL A 101 -7.58 0.81 -1.18
N ALA A 102 -7.20 -0.44 -1.40
CA ALA A 102 -7.29 -1.52 -0.44
C ALA A 102 -5.93 -1.62 0.28
N VAL A 103 -5.91 -1.27 1.55
CA VAL A 103 -4.71 -1.33 2.38
C VAL A 103 -4.58 -2.73 2.95
N LEU A 104 -3.41 -3.32 2.74
CA LEU A 104 -3.07 -4.67 3.18
C LEU A 104 -2.13 -4.58 4.38
N ALA A 105 -1.94 -5.68 5.10
CA ALA A 105 -1.07 -5.70 6.30
C ALA A 105 0.31 -5.05 6.09
N GLU A 106 0.88 -5.17 4.89
CA GLU A 106 2.24 -4.67 4.57
C GLU A 106 2.34 -4.02 3.18
N SER A 107 1.22 -3.80 2.49
CA SER A 107 1.22 -3.39 1.08
C SER A 107 -0.15 -2.82 0.65
N HIS A 108 -0.47 -2.78 -0.65
CA HIS A 108 -1.71 -2.17 -1.13
C HIS A 108 -2.15 -2.67 -2.51
N ILE A 109 -3.44 -2.50 -2.79
CA ILE A 109 -3.97 -2.40 -4.15
C ILE A 109 -4.57 -1.00 -4.32
N SER A 110 -4.12 -0.21 -5.30
CA SER A 110 -4.81 1.03 -5.68
C SER A 110 -5.43 0.95 -7.06
N ILE A 111 -6.47 1.75 -7.28
CA ILE A 111 -7.17 1.89 -8.54
C ILE A 111 -7.46 3.36 -8.81
N HIS A 112 -7.26 3.77 -10.06
CA HIS A 112 -7.76 5.02 -10.61
C HIS A 112 -8.47 4.71 -11.93
N SER A 113 -9.72 5.14 -12.06
CA SER A 113 -10.54 4.87 -13.25
C SER A 113 -10.99 6.13 -13.98
N TRP A 114 -11.08 6.00 -15.30
CA TRP A 114 -11.59 6.97 -16.26
C TRP A 114 -12.66 6.30 -17.12
N PRO A 115 -13.91 6.20 -16.63
CA PRO A 115 -15.02 5.58 -17.37
C PRO A 115 -15.23 6.19 -18.76
N GLU A 116 -14.98 7.49 -18.93
CA GLU A 116 -15.08 8.19 -20.21
C GLU A 116 -14.07 7.69 -21.28
N ALA A 117 -13.03 6.99 -20.84
CA ALA A 117 -11.98 6.42 -21.70
C ALA A 117 -11.96 4.88 -21.68
N ASP A 118 -12.96 4.24 -21.03
CA ASP A 118 -12.98 2.80 -20.76
C ASP A 118 -11.63 2.30 -20.19
N TYR A 119 -11.02 3.07 -19.28
CA TYR A 119 -9.65 2.87 -18.81
C TYR A 119 -9.54 2.87 -17.29
N ALA A 120 -8.74 1.95 -16.75
CA ALA A 120 -8.33 2.00 -15.35
C ALA A 120 -6.86 1.61 -15.18
N ALA A 121 -6.17 2.33 -14.30
CA ALA A 121 -4.83 2.03 -13.84
C ALA A 121 -4.91 1.43 -12.44
N LEU A 122 -4.19 0.34 -12.21
CA LEU A 122 -4.10 -0.31 -10.91
C LEU A 122 -2.65 -0.59 -10.53
N ASP A 123 -2.36 -0.43 -9.25
CA ASP A 123 -1.09 -0.80 -8.63
C ASP A 123 -1.37 -1.95 -7.65
N ILE A 124 -0.77 -3.11 -7.87
CA ILE A 124 -0.94 -4.30 -7.03
C ILE A 124 0.42 -4.62 -6.42
N PHE A 125 0.68 -4.08 -5.24
CA PHE A 125 1.91 -4.34 -4.52
C PHE A 125 1.64 -5.35 -3.41
N MET A 126 2.41 -6.44 -3.37
CA MET A 126 2.29 -7.47 -2.34
C MET A 126 3.66 -8.03 -1.93
N CYS A 127 3.79 -8.34 -0.64
CA CYS A 127 5.00 -8.87 -0.01
C CYS A 127 4.78 -10.31 0.48
N GLY A 128 5.84 -10.99 0.91
CA GLY A 128 5.77 -12.34 1.48
C GLY A 128 5.27 -13.41 0.50
N GLU A 129 4.38 -14.29 0.96
CA GLU A 129 3.87 -15.43 0.18
C GLU A 129 2.68 -15.07 -0.74
N ALA A 130 2.20 -13.83 -0.69
CA ALA A 130 1.09 -13.37 -1.49
C ALA A 130 1.39 -13.41 -3.00
N GLN A 131 0.38 -13.72 -3.80
CA GLN A 131 0.50 -13.97 -5.24
C GLN A 131 -0.27 -12.92 -6.06
N PRO A 132 0.29 -11.72 -6.29
CA PRO A 132 -0.42 -10.62 -6.94
C PRO A 132 -0.84 -10.93 -8.38
N GLN A 133 -0.18 -11.90 -9.05
CA GLN A 133 -0.53 -12.34 -10.40
C GLN A 133 -1.96 -12.90 -10.49
N LYS A 134 -2.50 -13.46 -9.40
CA LYS A 134 -3.87 -13.99 -9.35
C LYS A 134 -4.93 -12.91 -9.53
N CYS A 135 -4.59 -11.64 -9.29
CA CYS A 135 -5.49 -10.52 -9.50
C CYS A 135 -5.78 -10.25 -10.99
N ILE A 136 -4.87 -10.62 -11.91
CA ILE A 136 -4.95 -10.23 -13.32
C ILE A 136 -6.24 -10.75 -13.98
N GLU A 137 -6.51 -12.04 -13.84
CA GLU A 137 -7.71 -12.64 -14.44
C GLU A 137 -8.99 -12.17 -13.75
N ILE A 138 -8.95 -11.93 -12.43
CA ILE A 138 -10.08 -11.34 -11.69
C ILE A 138 -10.42 -9.96 -12.23
N LEU A 139 -9.40 -9.10 -12.44
CA LEU A 139 -9.58 -7.75 -12.98
C LEU A 139 -10.10 -7.79 -14.43
N ARG A 140 -9.53 -8.68 -15.26
CA ARG A 140 -9.99 -8.90 -16.63
C ARG A 140 -11.48 -9.24 -16.67
N GLU A 141 -11.89 -10.23 -15.90
CA GLU A 141 -13.27 -10.72 -15.86
C GLU A 141 -14.21 -9.67 -15.27
N ALA A 142 -13.87 -9.14 -14.09
CA ALA A 142 -14.73 -8.22 -13.36
C ALA A 142 -15.05 -6.96 -14.16
N PHE A 143 -14.06 -6.39 -14.84
CA PHE A 143 -14.25 -5.18 -15.64
C PHE A 143 -14.49 -5.47 -17.11
N SER A 144 -14.57 -6.74 -17.52
CA SER A 144 -14.70 -7.13 -18.94
C SER A 144 -13.68 -6.43 -19.84
N ALA A 145 -12.45 -6.25 -19.33
CA ALA A 145 -11.41 -5.49 -20.01
C ALA A 145 -11.01 -6.19 -21.31
N ARG A 146 -11.00 -5.44 -22.40
CA ARG A 146 -10.58 -5.94 -23.72
C ARG A 146 -9.09 -6.32 -23.68
N ASP A 147 -8.27 -5.39 -23.20
CA ASP A 147 -6.83 -5.58 -23.07
C ASP A 147 -6.39 -5.33 -21.62
N VAL A 148 -5.41 -6.12 -21.18
CA VAL A 148 -4.77 -5.99 -19.86
C VAL A 148 -3.27 -5.97 -20.07
N LEU A 149 -2.64 -4.83 -19.81
CA LEU A 149 -1.19 -4.69 -19.87
C LEU A 149 -0.63 -4.75 -18.44
N VAL A 150 0.39 -5.57 -18.23
CA VAL A 150 0.99 -5.77 -16.91
C VAL A 150 2.49 -5.51 -16.99
N LYS A 151 2.98 -4.61 -16.14
CA LYS A 151 4.41 -4.42 -15.89
C LYS A 151 4.72 -4.90 -14.48
N THR A 152 5.71 -5.77 -14.35
CA THR A 152 6.15 -6.30 -13.05
C THR A 152 7.41 -5.57 -12.60
N HIS A 153 7.41 -5.11 -11.35
CA HIS A 153 8.57 -4.51 -10.70
C HIS A 153 8.81 -5.17 -9.34
N HIS A 154 10.01 -5.71 -9.14
CA HIS A 154 10.43 -6.25 -7.85
C HIS A 154 10.96 -5.12 -6.98
N ARG A 155 10.28 -4.81 -5.89
CA ARG A 155 10.64 -3.68 -5.03
C ARG A 155 11.84 -4.03 -4.18
N GLY A 156 12.88 -3.18 -4.18
CA GLY A 156 14.06 -3.38 -3.35
C GLY A 156 14.98 -4.51 -3.83
N SER A 157 14.99 -4.80 -5.14
CA SER A 157 15.94 -5.73 -5.74
C SER A 157 17.40 -5.28 -5.57
N GLU A 158 17.63 -3.98 -5.46
CA GLU A 158 18.96 -3.36 -5.35
C GLU A 158 19.48 -3.35 -3.90
N LEU A 159 18.69 -3.84 -2.93
CA LEU A 159 19.06 -3.84 -1.51
C LEU A 159 20.27 -4.73 -1.20
N GLN A 160 20.64 -5.67 -2.08
CA GLN A 160 21.89 -6.41 -1.95
C GLN A 160 23.11 -5.56 -2.34
N ASP A 161 22.97 -4.68 -3.33
CA ASP A 161 24.05 -3.84 -3.85
C ASP A 161 24.27 -2.60 -2.98
N LEU A 162 23.20 -2.08 -2.40
CA LEU A 162 23.24 -1.07 -1.37
C LEU A 162 23.58 -1.76 -0.05
N LYS A 163 24.87 -1.83 0.32
CA LYS A 163 25.29 -2.15 1.69
C LYS A 163 24.46 -1.31 2.63
N TRP A 164 23.45 -1.92 3.24
CA TRP A 164 22.59 -1.31 4.23
C TRP A 164 23.51 -0.81 5.35
N GLN A 165 23.84 0.49 5.34
CA GLN A 165 24.32 1.15 6.54
C GLN A 165 23.11 1.17 7.46
N ALA A 166 22.83 0.04 8.12
CA ALA A 166 21.86 -0.03 9.19
C ALA A 166 22.12 1.21 10.04
N ALA A 167 21.11 2.07 10.14
CA ALA A 167 21.16 3.21 11.03
C ALA A 167 21.76 2.69 12.34
N ARG A 168 22.98 3.14 12.65
CA ARG A 168 23.72 2.64 13.83
C ARG A 168 22.72 2.69 15.00
N PRO A 169 22.55 1.60 15.76
CA PRO A 169 21.64 1.64 16.89
C PRO A 169 21.99 2.86 17.72
N LYS A 170 21.04 3.79 17.89
CA LYS A 170 21.22 4.92 18.79
C LYS A 170 21.37 4.30 20.18
N LEU A 171 22.61 4.20 20.65
CA LEU A 171 22.89 3.80 22.03
C LEU A 171 22.08 4.73 22.93
N ALA A 172 21.17 4.16 23.72
CA ALA A 172 20.45 4.91 24.72
C ALA A 172 21.49 5.59 25.64
N PRO A 173 21.31 6.87 26.01
CA PRO A 173 22.25 7.56 26.87
C PRO A 173 22.40 6.77 28.17
N VAL A 174 23.64 6.40 28.50
CA VAL A 174 23.97 5.69 29.73
C VAL A 174 23.61 6.59 30.90
N ARG A 175 22.57 6.21 31.66
CA ARG A 175 22.20 6.88 32.90
C ARG A 175 23.25 6.52 33.95
N LEU A 176 24.22 7.42 34.16
CA LEU A 176 25.19 7.29 35.26
C LEU A 176 24.41 7.19 36.58
N LYS A 177 24.56 6.06 37.30
CA LYS A 177 24.00 5.92 38.64
C LYS A 177 24.75 6.88 39.57
N GLY A 178 24.02 7.84 40.14
CA GLY A 178 24.55 8.77 41.12
C GLY A 178 25.12 8.03 42.34
N GLU A 179 26.36 8.35 42.69
CA GLU A 179 27.04 7.85 43.88
C GLU A 179 26.27 8.29 45.15
N LYS A 180 25.88 7.32 45.99
CA LYS A 180 25.34 7.61 47.31
C LYS A 180 26.48 8.13 48.19
N ARG A 181 26.50 9.43 48.48
CA ARG A 181 27.33 10.02 49.53
C ARG A 181 26.91 9.48 50.90
N SER A 182 27.77 8.66 51.49
CA SER A 182 27.71 8.23 52.89
C SER A 182 27.86 9.43 53.81
N LYS A 183 26.82 9.76 54.60
CA LYS A 183 26.94 10.67 55.74
C LYS A 183 27.67 9.94 56.87
N ARG A 184 28.86 10.42 57.25
CA ARG A 184 29.52 10.03 58.51
C ARG A 184 28.80 10.72 59.67
N ALA A 185 28.48 9.93 60.69
CA ALA A 185 28.03 10.42 61.99
C ALA A 185 29.25 10.89 62.82
N ALA A 186 29.10 12.04 63.47
CA ALA A 186 29.86 12.49 64.62
C ALA A 186 28.88 13.25 65.53
#